data_AF-A0A172ZE27-F1
#
_entry.id   AF-A0A172ZE27-F1
#
_cell.length_a   1.000
_cell.length_b   1.000
_cell.length_c   1.000
_cell.angle_alpha   90.00
_cell.angle_beta   90.00
_cell.angle_gamma   90.00
#
_symmetry.space_group_name_H-M   'P 1'
#
loop_
_entity.id
_entity.type
_entity.pdbx_description
1 polymer ?
#
loop_
_entity_poly.entity_id
_entity_poly.type
_entity_poly.pdbx_seq_one_letter_code
_entity_poly.pdbx_strand_id
1 'polypeptide(L)' 'MTLGECLNQLHNDLLLIDLSRPGYPTRTVAELKKTMPLEEEGYEVRIRSFNFGRTQKRSIGKINGPNLWNET' A
#
# COMPACT_ATOMS: atom_id res chain seq x y z
N MET A 1 -6.19 11.43 -1.97
CA MET A 1 -6.55 10.71 -0.74
C MET A 1 -5.40 10.81 0.24
N THR A 2 -5.70 10.67 1.53
CA THR A 2 -4.69 10.52 2.58
C THR A 2 -4.13 9.09 2.60
N LEU A 3 -2.97 8.90 3.23
CA LEU A 3 -2.39 7.57 3.44
C LEU A 3 -3.33 6.68 4.28
N GLY A 4 -3.96 7.25 5.31
CA GLY A 4 -4.92 6.56 6.16
C GLY A 4 -6.14 6.05 5.38
N GLU A 5 -6.70 6.89 4.51
CA GLU A 5 -7.77 6.50 3.60
C GLU A 5 -7.35 5.33 2.69
N CYS A 6 -6.13 5.38 2.13
CA CYS A 6 -5.60 4.30 1.30
C CYS A 6 -5.48 2.98 2.09
N LEU A 7 -4.90 3.04 3.30
CA LEU A 7 -4.74 1.87 4.16
C LEU A 7 -6.09 1.31 4.65
N ASN A 8 -7.13 2.14 4.76
CA ASN A 8 -8.47 1.69 5.14
C ASN A 8 -9.21 0.92 4.03
N GLN A 9 -8.79 1.06 2.78
CA GLN A 9 -9.32 0.24 1.67
C GLN A 9 -8.70 -1.15 1.60
N LEU A 10 -7.67 -1.42 2.41
CA LEU A 10 -6.95 -2.70 2.44
C LEU A 10 -7.31 -3.50 3.68
N HIS A 11 -7.21 -4.83 3.58
CA HIS A 11 -7.40 -5.71 4.72
C HIS A 11 -6.28 -5.51 5.75
N ASN A 12 -6.60 -5.48 7.04
CA ASN A 12 -5.63 -5.18 8.10
C ASN A 12 -4.45 -6.16 8.14
N ASP A 13 -4.71 -7.43 7.83
CA ASP A 13 -3.69 -8.49 7.82
C ASP A 13 -2.92 -8.58 6.49
N LEU A 14 -3.23 -7.71 5.52
CA LEU A 14 -2.52 -7.68 4.25
C LEU A 14 -1.07 -7.25 4.47
N LEU A 15 -0.13 -8.09 4.06
CA LEU A 15 1.30 -7.76 4.09
C LEU A 15 1.66 -6.86 2.91
N LEU A 16 2.34 -5.77 3.24
CA LEU A 16 2.85 -4.80 2.30
C LEU A 16 4.37 -4.73 2.41
N ILE A 17 5.05 -4.77 1.26
CA ILE A 17 6.48 -4.56 1.14
C ILE A 17 6.76 -3.07 0.91
N ASP A 18 7.61 -2.47 1.75
CA ASP A 18 8.03 -1.07 1.62
C ASP A 18 9.17 -0.96 0.59
N LEU A 19 8.86 -0.39 -0.57
CA LEU A 19 9.79 -0.20 -1.69
C LEU A 19 10.70 1.01 -1.51
N SER A 20 10.39 1.91 -0.56
CA SER A 20 11.16 3.11 -0.32
C SER A 20 12.39 2.88 0.56
N ARG A 21 12.44 1.73 1.25
CA ARG A 21 13.51 1.38 2.20
C ARG A 21 14.40 0.24 1.67
N PRO A 22 15.73 0.34 1.82
CA PRO A 22 16.63 -0.77 1.55
C PRO A 22 16.25 -2.03 2.33
N GLY A 23 16.39 -3.19 1.70
CA GLY A 23 16.02 -4.47 2.31
C GLY A 23 14.53 -4.80 2.26
N TYR A 24 13.70 -3.91 1.70
CA TYR A 24 12.30 -4.14 1.41
C TYR A 24 11.50 -4.72 2.59
N PRO A 25 11.48 -4.03 3.75
CA PRO A 25 10.83 -4.55 4.94
C PRO A 25 9.33 -4.73 4.68
N THR A 26 8.78 -5.81 5.22
CA THR A 26 7.35 -6.12 5.13
C THR A 26 6.66 -5.76 6.44
N ARG A 27 5.46 -5.19 6.32
CA ARG A 27 4.57 -4.88 7.45
C ARG A 27 3.13 -5.10 7.05
N THR A 28 2.31 -5.49 8.00
CA THR A 28 0.86 -5.55 7.81
C THR A 28 0.27 -4.14 7.70
N VAL A 29 -0.89 -4.03 7.07
CA VAL A 29 -1.66 -2.77 7.03
C VAL A 29 -1.97 -2.27 8.45
N ALA A 30 -2.27 -3.17 9.39
CA ALA A 30 -2.51 -2.82 10.79
C ALA A 30 -1.29 -2.17 11.46
N GLU A 31 -0.09 -2.69 11.21
CA GLU A 31 1.16 -2.10 11.73
C GLU A 31 1.47 -0.75 11.09
N LEU A 32 1.23 -0.61 9.78
CA LEU A 32 1.42 0.66 9.07
C LEU A 32 0.47 1.73 9.60
N LYS A 33 -0.80 1.39 9.84
CA LYS A 33 -1.79 2.33 10.44
C LYS A 33 -1.35 2.88 11.80
N LYS A 34 -0.58 2.11 12.58
CA LYS A 34 -0.09 2.53 13.90
C LYS A 34 1.20 3.35 13.85
N THR A 35 1.96 3.25 12.77
CA THR A 35 3.34 3.76 12.70
C THR A 35 3.56 4.88 11.70
N MET A 36 2.61 5.13 10.80
CA MET A 36 2.74 6.12 9.72
C MET A 36 1.86 7.36 9.96
N PRO A 37 2.25 8.53 9.43
CA PRO A 37 1.41 9.72 9.45
C PRO A 37 0.19 9.53 8.52
N LEU A 38 -0.98 9.24 9.10
CA LEU A 38 -2.17 8.84 8.33
C LEU A 38 -2.84 9.99 7.57
N GLU A 39 -2.67 11.22 8.03
CA GLU A 39 -3.30 12.41 7.43
C GLU A 39 -2.50 12.96 6.25
N GLU A 40 -1.35 12.37 5.92
CA GLU A 40 -0.53 12.81 4.80
C GLU A 40 -1.28 12.60 3.47
N GLU A 41 -1.47 13.67 2.72
CA GLU A 41 -2.14 13.66 1.42
C GLU A 41 -1.22 13.22 0.26
N GLY A 42 -1.83 13.07 -0.91
CA GLY A 42 -1.11 12.78 -2.15
C GLY A 42 -0.88 11.30 -2.42
N TYR A 43 -1.71 10.43 -1.85
CA TYR A 43 -1.64 8.98 -2.06
C TYR A 43 -2.83 8.45 -2.86
N GLU A 44 -2.62 7.28 -3.44
CA GLU A 44 -3.64 6.48 -4.12
C GLU A 44 -3.40 4.98 -3.94
N VAL A 45 -4.50 4.20 -3.96
CA VAL A 45 -4.47 2.74 -4.05
C VAL A 45 -4.52 2.33 -5.51
N ARG A 46 -3.58 1.50 -5.94
CA ARG A 46 -3.50 0.98 -7.31
C ARG A 46 -3.74 -0.52 -7.27
N ILE A 47 -4.73 -0.98 -8.05
CA ILE A 47 -5.08 -2.40 -8.18
C ILE A 47 -4.61 -2.87 -9.55
N ARG A 48 -3.77 -3.91 -9.58
CA ARG A 48 -3.38 -4.59 -10.81
C ARG A 48 -3.97 -5.99 -10.83
N SER A 49 -4.65 -6.29 -11.93
CA SER A 49 -5.18 -7.63 -12.20
C SER A 49 -4.17 -8.44 -13.01
N PHE A 50 -3.98 -9.69 -12.63
CA PHE A 50 -3.15 -10.70 -13.27
C PHE A 50 -4.01 -11.93 -13.59
N ASN A 51 -3.49 -12.83 -14.43
CA ASN A 51 -4.16 -14.10 -14.75
C ASN A 51 -5.61 -13.90 -15.22
N PHE A 52 -5.85 -12.96 -16.14
CA PHE A 52 -7.18 -12.62 -16.64
C PHE A 52 -8.17 -12.21 -15.53
N GLY A 53 -7.69 -11.52 -14.49
CA GLY A 53 -8.52 -11.05 -13.38
C GLY A 53 -8.67 -12.03 -12.23
N ARG A 54 -8.12 -13.25 -12.32
CA ARG A 54 -8.17 -14.24 -11.24
C ARG A 54 -7.34 -13.85 -10.02
N THR A 55 -6.30 -13.04 -10.22
CA THR A 55 -5.44 -12.58 -9.14
C THR A 55 -5.39 -11.07 -9.21
N GLN A 56 -5.60 -10.40 -8.08
CA GLN A 56 -5.41 -8.95 -7.97
C GLN A 56 -4.32 -8.69 -6.95
N LYS A 57 -3.38 -7.80 -7.28
CA LYS A 57 -2.45 -7.24 -6.30
C LYS A 57 -2.73 -5.76 -6.10
N ARG A 58 -2.67 -5.34 -4.84
CA ARG A 58 -2.85 -3.96 -4.42
C ARG A 58 -1.50 -3.32 -4.17
N SER A 59 -1.44 -2.01 -4.33
CA SER A 59 -0.26 -1.21 -4.03
C SER A 59 -0.70 0.19 -3.61
N ILE A 60 0.14 0.87 -2.83
CA ILE A 60 -0.05 2.27 -2.45
C ILE A 60 1.13 3.05 -3.02
N GLY A 61 0.83 4.14 -3.73
CA GLY A 61 1.84 5.03 -4.31
C GLY A 61 1.48 6.49 -4.10
N LYS A 62 2.44 7.38 -4.39
CA LYS A 62 2.15 8.81 -4.52
C LYS A 62 1.39 9.04 -5.83
N ILE A 63 0.41 9.95 -5.81
CA ILE A 63 -0.29 10.39 -7.03
C ILE A 63 0.75 10.89 -8.03
N ASN A 64 0.69 10.40 -9.28
CA ASN A 64 1.68 10.69 -10.33
C ASN A 64 3.14 10.30 -9.98
N GLY A 65 3.34 9.48 -8.96
CA GLY A 65 4.64 9.06 -8.45
C GLY A 65 4.83 7.53 -8.41
N PRO A 66 5.96 7.06 -7.87
CA PRO A 66 6.24 5.64 -7.74
C PRO A 66 5.32 4.96 -6.72
N ASN A 67 5.27 3.63 -6.77
CA ASN A 67 4.73 2.83 -5.68
C ASN A 67 5.68 2.92 -4.48
N LEU A 68 5.10 3.07 -3.29
CA LEU A 68 5.83 3.03 -2.03
C LEU A 68 5.61 1.69 -1.33
N TRP A 69 4.41 1.12 -1.46
CA TRP A 69 4.08 -0.19 -0.90
C TRP A 69 3.42 -1.09 -1.94
N ASN A 70 3.82 -2.36 -2.00
CA ASN A 70 3.17 -3.39 -2.81
C ASN A 70 2.65 -4.53 -1.93
N GLU A 71 1.54 -5.14 -2.34
CA GLU A 71 1.11 -6.44 -1.81
C GLU A 71 2.14 -7.52 -2.17
N THR A 72 2.60 -8.25 -1.15
CA THR A 72 3.53 -9.37 -1.29
C THR A 72 2.87 -10.55 -1.98
#